data_AF-A0A3L7TZ02-F1
#
_entry.id   AF-A0A3L7TZ02-F1
#
_cell.length_a   1.000
_cell.length_b   1.000
_cell.length_c   1.000
_cell.angle_alpha   90.00
_cell.angle_beta   90.00
_cell.angle_gamma   90.00
#
_symmetry.space_group_name_H-M   'P 1'
#
loop_
_entity.id
_entity.type
_entity.pdbx_description
1 polymer ?
#
loop_
_entity_poly.entity_id
_entity_poly.type
_entity_poly.pdbx_seq_one_letter_code
_entity_poly.pdbx_strand_id
1 'polypeptide(L)'
;MAIDPRNLRPGELCRLLNSTPLGTVINERQLYRHRNRAGYRLGDGNRVDLLRYVAWLVEEVHRPRAGTASDSYEALKERARARNSAIAKAGRDIGELPAVVDAVRRQKAADSFQYFCEAYFPLTFHLAWSDDHRRVIAKIEEAVLYGGLFALAMPRGSGKTTIAECACLWAILFGHRQFVALIGASEAHAEEMLDSIKMELDGNEQLLDDLPEAVYPIQCLDGIANRCAGQLYQSERTHISWTAREIVLPTIAGSSASGAIIRVAGITGRIRGMKFKRPDGQTVRPSLVVLDDPQTDESARSPSQCAQRESILAGAVLGLAGPGKKISGIMPCTVIRPEDMADRILNRDKHPQWQGQRTKMVYAFPTNEKLWQQYAQIRADSLRQEKGITEATDFYEQNRDLMDEGSVVAWPERYN
;
A
#
# COMPACT_ATOMS: atom_id res chain seq x y z
N MET A 1 -73.75 -22.54 55.42
CA MET A 1 -73.56 -23.73 54.56
C MET A 1 -72.07 -24.04 54.53
N ALA A 2 -71.68 -25.27 54.81
CA ALA A 2 -70.29 -25.69 54.62
C ALA A 2 -69.96 -25.62 53.12
N ILE A 3 -68.86 -24.96 52.77
CA ILE A 3 -68.36 -24.94 51.38
C ILE A 3 -67.85 -26.35 51.06
N ASP A 4 -68.42 -26.99 50.04
CA ASP A 4 -67.91 -28.28 49.55
C ASP A 4 -66.74 -28.03 48.57
N PRO A 5 -65.49 -28.32 48.95
CA PRO A 5 -64.32 -28.03 48.12
C PRO A 5 -64.28 -28.87 46.84
N ARG A 6 -65.06 -29.95 46.73
CA ARG A 6 -65.07 -30.81 45.54
C ARG A 6 -66.07 -30.37 44.48
N ASN A 7 -66.89 -29.36 44.76
CA ASN A 7 -68.04 -29.04 43.91
C ASN A 7 -68.33 -27.53 43.80
N LEU A 8 -67.34 -26.75 43.37
CA LEU A 8 -67.40 -25.28 43.36
C LEU A 8 -67.74 -24.71 41.99
N ARG A 9 -68.52 -23.62 41.93
CA ARG A 9 -68.59 -22.81 40.71
C ARG A 9 -67.24 -22.11 40.48
N PRO A 10 -66.81 -21.84 39.23
CA PRO A 10 -65.52 -21.22 38.95
C PRO A 10 -65.28 -19.89 39.69
N GLY A 11 -66.32 -19.04 39.80
CA GLY A 11 -66.23 -17.79 40.57
C GLY A 11 -66.10 -18.02 42.07
N GLU A 12 -66.73 -19.07 42.63
CA GLU A 12 -66.61 -19.44 44.05
C GLU A 12 -65.19 -19.95 44.34
N LEU A 13 -64.65 -20.80 43.46
CA LEU A 13 -63.27 -21.27 43.55
C LEU A 13 -62.27 -20.10 43.49
N CYS A 14 -62.46 -19.14 42.56
CA CYS A 14 -61.58 -17.98 42.45
C CYS A 14 -61.61 -17.14 43.74
N ARG A 15 -62.80 -16.91 44.32
CA ARG A 15 -62.92 -16.18 45.60
C ARG A 15 -62.30 -16.95 46.76
N LEU A 16 -62.50 -18.26 46.81
CA LEU A 16 -61.96 -19.13 47.87
C LEU A 16 -60.43 -19.18 47.82
N LEU A 17 -59.83 -19.24 46.63
CA LEU A 17 -58.37 -19.18 46.50
C LEU A 17 -57.82 -17.81 46.92
N ASN A 18 -58.55 -16.73 46.62
CA ASN A 18 -58.16 -15.37 47.00
C ASN A 18 -58.51 -14.99 48.45
N SER A 19 -59.24 -15.83 49.19
CA SER A 19 -59.57 -15.57 50.60
C SER A 19 -58.44 -15.95 51.57
N THR A 20 -57.20 -15.86 51.10
CA THR A 20 -55.99 -16.11 51.90
C THR A 20 -55.29 -14.78 52.25
N PRO A 21 -54.44 -14.73 53.29
CA PRO A 21 -53.67 -13.52 53.63
C PRO A 21 -52.74 -13.02 52.51
N LEU A 22 -52.50 -13.84 51.49
CA LEU A 22 -51.65 -13.51 50.34
C LEU A 22 -52.36 -12.60 49.32
N GLY A 23 -53.65 -12.30 49.52
CA GLY A 23 -54.43 -11.48 48.62
C GLY A 23 -54.85 -12.23 47.35
N THR A 24 -54.80 -11.56 46.19
CA THR A 24 -55.25 -12.17 44.93
C THR A 24 -54.19 -13.14 44.40
N VAL A 25 -54.43 -14.45 44.57
CA VAL A 25 -53.55 -15.52 44.08
C VAL A 25 -53.90 -15.96 42.66
N ILE A 26 -55.14 -15.74 42.21
CA ILE A 26 -55.59 -16.04 40.85
C ILE A 26 -56.72 -15.11 40.41
N ASN A 27 -56.80 -14.84 39.10
CA ASN A 27 -57.94 -14.13 38.51
C ASN A 27 -58.81 -15.06 37.63
N GLU A 28 -60.05 -14.67 37.36
CA GLU A 28 -61.01 -15.49 36.62
C GLU A 28 -60.53 -15.84 35.21
N ARG A 29 -59.78 -14.93 34.55
CA ARG A 29 -59.27 -15.15 33.19
C ARG A 29 -58.19 -16.23 33.15
N GLN A 30 -57.32 -16.27 34.17
CA GLN A 30 -56.31 -17.29 34.35
C GLN A 30 -56.94 -18.64 34.75
N LEU A 31 -57.92 -18.62 35.67
CA LEU A 31 -58.67 -19.82 36.04
C LEU A 31 -59.39 -20.43 34.83
N TYR A 32 -60.01 -19.59 33.98
CA TYR A 32 -60.64 -20.03 32.74
C TYR A 32 -59.64 -20.72 31.79
N ARG A 33 -58.45 -20.14 31.59
CA ARG A 33 -57.39 -20.77 30.78
C ARG A 33 -56.94 -22.11 31.34
N HIS A 34 -56.76 -22.21 32.66
CA HIS A 34 -56.37 -23.47 33.30
C HIS A 34 -57.44 -24.54 33.10
N ARG A 35 -58.73 -24.17 33.24
CA ARG A 35 -59.87 -25.07 32.99
C ARG A 35 -59.91 -25.56 31.54
N ASN A 36 -59.73 -24.66 30.57
CA ASN A 36 -59.68 -25.07 29.16
C ASN A 36 -58.48 -25.98 28.86
N ARG A 37 -57.31 -25.70 29.45
CA ARG A 37 -56.09 -26.49 29.22
C ARG A 37 -56.14 -27.87 29.89
N ALA A 38 -56.71 -27.96 31.07
CA ALA A 38 -56.89 -29.21 31.81
C ALA A 38 -58.10 -30.03 31.33
N GLY A 39 -59.04 -29.40 30.62
CA GLY A 39 -60.29 -30.02 30.16
C GLY A 39 -61.17 -30.48 31.33
N TYR A 40 -61.89 -31.59 31.13
CA TYR A 40 -62.79 -32.19 32.14
C TYR A 40 -62.06 -32.89 33.30
N ARG A 41 -60.72 -32.79 33.40
CA ARG A 41 -59.96 -33.40 34.51
C ARG A 41 -60.23 -32.71 35.85
N LEU A 42 -60.64 -31.43 35.80
CA LEU A 42 -60.85 -30.60 36.97
C LEU A 42 -62.30 -30.60 37.47
N GLY A 43 -63.22 -31.24 36.74
CA GLY A 43 -64.65 -31.24 37.04
C GLY A 43 -65.51 -31.49 35.80
N ASP A 44 -66.80 -31.17 35.88
CA ASP A 44 -67.81 -31.51 34.87
C ASP A 44 -68.02 -30.42 33.80
N GLY A 45 -67.20 -29.36 33.80
CA GLY A 45 -67.27 -28.24 32.86
C GLY A 45 -68.07 -27.03 33.38
N ASN A 46 -68.95 -27.21 34.36
CA ASN A 46 -69.65 -26.11 35.03
C ASN A 46 -69.19 -25.93 36.48
N ARG A 47 -68.69 -26.99 37.10
CA ARG A 47 -68.13 -27.00 38.44
C ARG A 47 -66.69 -27.51 38.44
N VAL A 48 -65.96 -27.16 39.49
CA VAL A 48 -64.54 -27.44 39.65
C VAL A 48 -64.31 -28.06 41.03
N ASP A 49 -63.57 -29.17 41.04
CA ASP A 49 -63.05 -29.81 42.23
C ASP A 49 -61.69 -29.16 42.59
N LEU A 50 -61.63 -28.48 43.74
CA LEU A 50 -60.43 -27.78 44.19
C LEU A 50 -59.24 -28.73 44.35
N LEU A 51 -59.45 -29.95 44.84
CA LEU A 51 -58.36 -30.89 45.11
C LEU A 51 -57.76 -31.39 43.79
N ARG A 52 -58.61 -31.69 42.80
CA ARG A 52 -58.15 -32.03 41.44
C ARG A 52 -57.44 -30.87 40.78
N TYR A 53 -57.91 -29.65 41.01
CA TYR A 53 -57.29 -28.44 40.48
C TYR A 53 -55.88 -28.21 41.04
N VAL A 54 -55.71 -28.34 42.35
CA VAL A 54 -54.39 -28.23 42.98
C VAL A 54 -53.46 -29.35 42.51
N ALA A 55 -53.94 -30.59 42.44
CA ALA A 55 -53.15 -31.72 41.95
C ALA A 55 -52.67 -31.50 40.51
N TRP A 56 -53.54 -31.00 39.62
CA TRP A 56 -53.17 -30.67 38.25
C TRP A 56 -52.15 -29.52 38.18
N LEU A 57 -52.27 -28.49 39.03
CA LEU A 57 -51.28 -27.41 39.10
C LEU A 57 -49.91 -27.93 39.52
N VAL A 58 -49.86 -28.82 40.52
CA VAL A 58 -48.62 -29.46 40.96
C VAL A 58 -48.02 -30.31 39.84
N GLU A 59 -48.83 -31.07 39.11
CA GLU A 59 -48.38 -31.84 37.95
C GLU A 59 -47.82 -30.93 36.85
N GLU A 60 -48.47 -29.82 36.54
CA GLU A 60 -47.98 -28.86 35.53
C GLU A 60 -46.69 -28.15 35.97
N VAL A 61 -46.52 -27.84 37.26
CA VAL A 61 -45.29 -27.23 37.78
C VAL A 61 -44.12 -28.22 37.73
N HIS A 62 -44.37 -29.50 37.98
CA HIS A 62 -43.35 -30.54 37.97
C HIS A 62 -43.21 -31.27 36.63
N ARG A 63 -44.04 -30.93 35.64
CA ARG A 63 -43.92 -31.46 34.29
C ARG A 63 -42.56 -31.04 33.72
N PRO A 64 -41.66 -31.99 33.40
CA PRO A 64 -40.34 -31.65 32.86
C PRO A 64 -40.55 -30.82 31.59
N ARG A 65 -40.04 -29.58 31.60
CA ARG A 65 -40.01 -28.75 30.40
C ARG A 65 -39.21 -29.54 29.37
N ALA A 66 -39.83 -29.86 28.23
CA ALA A 66 -39.10 -30.47 27.13
C ALA A 66 -37.88 -29.59 26.82
N GLY A 67 -36.68 -30.16 26.98
CA GLY A 67 -35.43 -29.48 26.70
C GLY A 67 -35.35 -29.15 25.22
N THR A 68 -35.72 -27.94 24.85
CA THR A 68 -35.54 -27.39 23.51
C THR A 68 -34.76 -26.11 23.64
N ALA A 69 -33.48 -26.10 23.23
CA ALA A 69 -32.75 -24.94 22.65
C ALA A 69 -31.22 -24.97 22.79
N SER A 70 -30.56 -26.01 23.34
CA SER A 70 -29.08 -26.04 23.36
C SER A 70 -28.51 -26.56 22.02
N ASP A 71 -28.84 -27.80 21.65
CA ASP A 71 -28.28 -28.45 20.45
C ASP A 71 -28.71 -27.78 19.14
N SER A 72 -29.94 -27.25 19.06
CA SER A 72 -30.41 -26.56 17.85
C SER A 72 -29.80 -25.17 17.70
N TYR A 73 -29.56 -24.45 18.81
CA TYR A 73 -28.92 -23.15 18.80
C TYR A 73 -27.43 -23.26 18.47
N GLU A 74 -26.74 -24.24 19.05
CA GLU A 74 -25.35 -24.52 18.72
C GLU A 74 -25.20 -24.99 17.27
N ALA A 75 -26.05 -25.91 16.78
CA ALA A 75 -26.04 -26.32 15.38
C ALA A 75 -26.39 -25.19 14.41
N LEU A 76 -27.32 -24.28 14.76
CA LEU A 76 -27.61 -23.08 13.98
C LEU A 76 -26.43 -22.11 13.98
N LYS A 77 -25.76 -21.92 15.12
CA LYS A 77 -24.57 -21.09 15.26
C LYS A 77 -23.39 -21.67 14.48
N GLU A 78 -23.23 -23.00 14.45
CA GLU A 78 -22.22 -23.69 13.64
C GLU A 78 -22.52 -23.59 12.15
N ARG A 79 -23.77 -23.80 11.71
CA ARG A 79 -24.15 -23.58 10.30
C ARG A 79 -23.98 -22.12 9.88
N ALA A 80 -24.32 -21.17 10.75
CA ALA A 80 -24.09 -19.75 10.50
C ALA A 80 -22.59 -19.43 10.44
N ARG A 81 -21.77 -19.99 11.33
CA ARG A 81 -20.30 -19.87 11.28
C ARG A 81 -19.71 -20.49 10.02
N ALA A 82 -20.16 -21.67 9.63
CA ALA A 82 -19.71 -22.36 8.41
C ALA A 82 -20.11 -21.57 7.16
N ARG A 83 -21.35 -21.07 7.10
CA ARG A 83 -21.84 -20.21 6.01
C ARG A 83 -21.06 -18.89 5.96
N ASN A 84 -20.88 -18.21 7.08
CA ASN A 84 -20.13 -16.96 7.14
C ASN A 84 -18.64 -17.18 6.83
N SER A 85 -18.07 -18.30 7.24
CA SER A 85 -16.69 -18.69 6.91
C SER A 85 -16.56 -19.00 5.41
N ALA A 86 -17.54 -19.66 4.80
CA ALA A 86 -17.56 -19.92 3.36
C ALA A 86 -17.73 -18.62 2.55
N ILE A 87 -18.63 -17.72 2.97
CA ILE A 87 -18.79 -16.38 2.36
C ILE A 87 -17.51 -15.56 2.53
N ALA A 88 -16.91 -15.56 3.71
CA ALA A 88 -15.65 -14.87 3.97
C ALA A 88 -14.48 -15.49 3.18
N LYS A 89 -14.47 -16.81 2.98
CA LYS A 89 -13.44 -17.48 2.15
C LYS A 89 -13.64 -17.15 0.67
N ALA A 90 -14.87 -17.14 0.17
CA ALA A 90 -15.21 -16.74 -1.19
C ALA A 90 -14.87 -15.26 -1.45
N GLY A 91 -15.12 -14.36 -0.48
CA GLY A 91 -14.76 -12.94 -0.58
C GLY A 91 -13.28 -12.64 -0.35
N ARG A 92 -12.46 -13.65 -0.04
CA ARG A 92 -11.00 -13.53 0.11
C ARG A 92 -10.25 -13.98 -1.15
N ASP A 93 -10.87 -14.82 -1.97
CA ASP A 93 -10.29 -15.27 -3.23
C ASP A 93 -10.47 -14.19 -4.29
N ILE A 94 -9.39 -13.83 -4.97
CA ILE A 94 -9.41 -12.81 -6.02
C ILE A 94 -9.95 -13.37 -7.35
N GLY A 95 -10.16 -14.68 -7.45
CA GLY A 95 -10.65 -15.32 -8.68
C GLY A 95 -9.55 -15.51 -9.72
N GLU A 96 -9.95 -15.54 -11.00
CA GLU A 96 -9.03 -15.71 -12.11
C GLU A 96 -8.31 -14.39 -12.45
N LEU A 97 -7.03 -14.51 -12.82
CA LEU A 97 -6.27 -13.35 -13.28
C LEU A 97 -6.76 -12.94 -14.69
N PRO A 98 -6.84 -11.63 -14.98
CA PRO A 98 -7.00 -11.15 -16.34
C PRO A 98 -5.91 -11.72 -17.27
N ALA A 99 -6.24 -11.90 -18.54
CA ALA A 99 -5.26 -12.27 -19.54
C ALA A 99 -4.35 -11.08 -19.88
N VAL A 100 -3.08 -11.35 -20.16
CA VAL A 100 -2.14 -10.36 -20.67
C VAL A 100 -2.65 -9.82 -22.01
N VAL A 101 -2.87 -8.51 -22.10
CA VAL A 101 -3.42 -7.84 -23.28
C VAL A 101 -2.37 -7.73 -24.38
N ASP A 102 -1.17 -7.24 -24.07
CA ASP A 102 -0.09 -7.08 -25.05
C ASP A 102 1.22 -7.74 -24.58
N ALA A 103 1.38 -9.02 -24.96
CA ALA A 103 2.59 -9.78 -24.66
C ALA A 103 3.86 -9.20 -25.34
N VAL A 104 3.72 -8.49 -26.46
CA VAL A 104 4.86 -7.90 -27.18
C VAL A 104 5.35 -6.65 -26.45
N ARG A 105 4.43 -5.78 -26.03
CA ARG A 105 4.73 -4.62 -25.18
C ARG A 105 5.37 -5.06 -23.87
N ARG A 106 4.78 -6.06 -23.20
CA ARG A 106 5.35 -6.68 -21.99
C ARG A 106 6.79 -7.15 -22.20
N GLN A 107 7.09 -7.89 -23.27
CA GLN A 107 8.43 -8.41 -23.52
C GLN A 107 9.42 -7.28 -23.82
N LYS A 108 9.05 -6.32 -24.68
CA LYS A 108 9.91 -5.16 -24.96
C LYS A 108 10.21 -4.35 -23.71
N ALA A 109 9.23 -4.18 -22.83
CA ALA A 109 9.41 -3.49 -21.57
C ALA A 109 10.26 -4.28 -20.57
N ALA A 110 10.22 -5.61 -20.61
CA ALA A 110 11.12 -6.44 -19.81
C ALA A 110 12.59 -6.20 -20.21
N ASP A 111 12.85 -6.01 -21.50
CA ASP A 111 14.19 -5.90 -22.08
C ASP A 111 14.73 -4.46 -22.13
N SER A 112 13.86 -3.44 -22.09
CA SER A 112 14.25 -2.03 -22.12
C SER A 112 13.51 -1.21 -21.06
N PHE A 113 14.29 -0.63 -20.14
CA PHE A 113 13.81 0.29 -19.12
C PHE A 113 13.26 1.59 -19.73
N GLN A 114 13.90 2.11 -20.79
CA GLN A 114 13.36 3.28 -21.48
C GLN A 114 11.95 3.00 -22.01
N TYR A 115 11.78 1.87 -22.70
CA TYR A 115 10.49 1.49 -23.24
C TYR A 115 9.47 1.21 -22.14
N PHE A 116 9.88 0.61 -21.01
CA PHE A 116 9.03 0.46 -19.83
C PHE A 116 8.48 1.80 -19.33
N CYS A 117 9.34 2.81 -19.19
CA CYS A 117 8.95 4.16 -18.78
C CYS A 117 7.95 4.78 -19.76
N GLU A 118 8.24 4.73 -21.06
CA GLU A 118 7.39 5.31 -22.12
C GLU A 118 6.04 4.58 -22.25
N ALA A 119 6.05 3.25 -22.14
CA ALA A 119 4.89 2.41 -22.43
C ALA A 119 3.89 2.31 -21.28
N TYR A 120 4.34 2.44 -20.03
CA TYR A 120 3.48 2.32 -18.84
C TYR A 120 3.26 3.63 -18.09
N PHE A 121 4.09 4.66 -18.31
CA PHE A 121 3.96 5.94 -17.61
C PHE A 121 3.98 7.14 -18.59
N PRO A 122 3.12 7.15 -19.61
CA PRO A 122 3.15 8.18 -20.67
C PRO A 122 2.82 9.59 -20.16
N LEU A 123 2.02 9.72 -19.09
CA LEU A 123 1.71 11.01 -18.46
C LEU A 123 2.93 11.56 -17.69
N THR A 124 3.74 10.66 -17.15
CA THR A 124 4.95 10.99 -16.38
C THR A 124 6.11 11.32 -17.32
N PHE A 125 6.35 10.50 -18.34
CA PHE A 125 7.39 10.69 -19.35
C PHE A 125 6.83 11.23 -20.66
N HIS A 126 6.15 12.39 -20.58
CA HIS A 126 5.51 13.05 -21.72
C HIS A 126 6.47 13.91 -22.56
N LEU A 127 7.62 14.30 -22.00
CA LEU A 127 8.66 15.04 -22.70
C LEU A 127 9.68 14.08 -23.31
N ALA A 128 10.24 14.44 -24.47
CA ALA A 128 11.27 13.64 -25.11
C ALA A 128 12.53 13.55 -24.24
N TRP A 129 13.22 12.41 -24.31
CA TRP A 129 14.44 12.18 -23.56
C TRP A 129 15.63 12.97 -24.12
N SER A 130 16.40 13.61 -23.24
CA SER A 130 17.70 14.17 -23.56
C SER A 130 18.79 13.09 -23.64
N ASP A 131 19.94 13.45 -24.19
CA ASP A 131 21.13 12.58 -24.17
C ASP A 131 21.62 12.27 -22.75
N ASP A 132 21.38 13.19 -21.82
CA ASP A 132 21.66 13.00 -20.39
C ASP A 132 20.76 11.91 -19.80
N HIS A 133 19.47 11.92 -20.15
CA HIS A 133 18.54 10.87 -19.74
C HIS A 133 18.93 9.52 -20.32
N ARG A 134 19.25 9.43 -21.61
CA ARG A 134 19.65 8.17 -22.25
C ARG A 134 20.89 7.55 -21.59
N ARG A 135 21.88 8.39 -21.24
CA ARG A 135 23.07 7.93 -20.50
C ARG A 135 22.73 7.41 -19.10
N VAL A 136 21.84 8.08 -18.39
CA VAL A 136 21.35 7.67 -17.07
C VAL A 136 20.57 6.36 -17.16
N ILE A 137 19.64 6.25 -18.11
CA ILE A 137 18.82 5.06 -18.35
C ILE A 137 19.71 3.84 -18.61
N ALA A 138 20.70 3.96 -19.50
CA ALA A 138 21.62 2.85 -19.79
C ALA A 138 22.38 2.37 -18.54
N LYS A 139 22.75 3.30 -17.65
CA LYS A 139 23.42 2.96 -16.38
C LYS A 139 22.48 2.29 -15.38
N ILE A 140 21.22 2.71 -15.33
CA ILE A 140 20.18 2.08 -14.52
C ILE A 140 19.92 0.65 -15.03
N GLU A 141 19.76 0.47 -16.34
CA GLU A 141 19.60 -0.84 -16.97
C GLU A 141 20.77 -1.77 -16.61
N GLU A 142 22.01 -1.29 -16.75
CA GLU A 142 23.21 -2.05 -16.39
C GLU A 142 23.18 -2.48 -14.91
N ALA A 143 22.82 -1.57 -14.00
CA ALA A 143 22.75 -1.84 -12.56
C ALA A 143 21.66 -2.87 -12.21
N VAL A 144 20.47 -2.73 -12.78
CA VAL A 144 19.32 -3.59 -12.49
C VAL A 144 19.51 -4.98 -13.09
N LEU A 145 20.09 -5.09 -14.27
CA LEU A 145 20.31 -6.40 -14.92
C LEU A 145 21.58 -7.08 -14.39
N TYR A 146 22.74 -6.43 -14.55
CA TYR A 146 24.05 -7.04 -14.34
C TYR A 146 24.69 -6.69 -12.99
N GLY A 147 24.27 -5.58 -12.39
CA GLY A 147 24.82 -5.09 -11.13
C GLY A 147 25.82 -3.97 -11.33
N GLY A 148 26.43 -3.51 -10.23
CA GLY A 148 27.32 -2.36 -10.22
C GLY A 148 26.80 -1.26 -9.29
N LEU A 149 27.63 -0.25 -9.05
CA LEU A 149 27.25 0.93 -8.27
C LEU A 149 27.39 2.15 -9.16
N PHE A 150 26.33 2.98 -9.19
CA PHE A 150 26.27 4.16 -10.04
C PHE A 150 25.72 5.35 -9.25
N ALA A 151 26.49 6.43 -9.21
CA ALA A 151 26.07 7.72 -8.66
C ALA A 151 25.84 8.72 -9.80
N LEU A 152 24.68 9.37 -9.80
CA LEU A 152 24.19 10.16 -10.93
C LEU A 152 23.73 11.53 -10.41
N ALA A 153 24.51 12.57 -10.70
CA ALA A 153 24.12 13.94 -10.42
C ALA A 153 23.37 14.55 -11.60
N MET A 154 22.08 14.82 -11.39
CA MET A 154 21.22 15.47 -12.36
C MET A 154 20.67 16.80 -11.82
N PRO A 155 20.53 17.84 -12.66
CA PRO A 155 19.89 19.08 -12.26
C PRO A 155 18.49 18.86 -11.68
N ARG A 156 18.10 19.65 -10.67
CA ARG A 156 16.71 19.63 -10.16
C ARG A 156 15.73 19.84 -11.31
N GLY A 157 14.59 19.13 -11.27
CA GLY A 157 13.57 19.19 -12.32
C GLY A 157 13.84 18.32 -13.54
N SER A 158 14.84 17.43 -13.51
CA SER A 158 15.11 16.44 -14.58
C SER A 158 14.37 15.10 -14.38
N GLY A 159 13.42 15.01 -13.44
CA GLY A 159 12.70 13.76 -13.16
C GLY A 159 13.53 12.65 -12.47
N LYS A 160 14.66 12.96 -11.82
CA LYS A 160 15.58 11.95 -11.26
C LYS A 160 14.92 10.97 -10.26
N THR A 161 14.08 11.48 -9.35
CA THR A 161 13.36 10.67 -8.35
C THR A 161 12.34 9.77 -9.04
N THR A 162 11.59 10.31 -9.98
CA THR A 162 10.63 9.57 -10.81
C THR A 162 11.28 8.44 -11.60
N ILE A 163 12.45 8.68 -12.21
CA ILE A 163 13.24 7.64 -12.88
C ILE A 163 13.68 6.56 -11.87
N ALA A 164 14.06 6.95 -10.65
CA ALA A 164 14.46 6.03 -9.59
C ALA A 164 13.30 5.13 -9.10
N GLU A 165 12.11 5.71 -8.94
CA GLU A 165 10.88 4.99 -8.60
C GLU A 165 10.51 3.98 -9.69
N CYS A 166 10.54 4.41 -10.95
CA CYS A 166 10.30 3.53 -12.10
C CYS A 166 11.35 2.42 -12.19
N ALA A 167 12.62 2.70 -11.86
CA ALA A 167 13.67 1.69 -11.81
C ALA A 167 13.39 0.63 -10.73
N CYS A 168 12.83 1.02 -9.57
CA CYS A 168 12.38 0.08 -8.54
C CYS A 168 11.26 -0.83 -9.07
N LEU A 169 10.25 -0.25 -9.72
CA LEU A 169 9.13 -0.97 -10.33
C LEU A 169 9.61 -1.97 -11.38
N TRP A 170 10.40 -1.49 -12.35
CA TRP A 170 10.95 -2.33 -13.42
C TRP A 170 11.75 -3.50 -12.86
N ALA A 171 12.57 -3.25 -11.83
CA ALA A 171 13.39 -4.27 -11.21
C ALA A 171 12.57 -5.40 -10.57
N ILE A 172 11.46 -5.08 -9.89
CA ILE A 172 10.63 -6.08 -9.21
C ILE A 172 9.61 -6.75 -10.14
N LEU A 173 8.97 -6.00 -11.05
CA LEU A 173 7.86 -6.49 -11.87
C LEU A 173 8.33 -7.54 -12.87
N PHE A 174 9.49 -7.31 -13.50
CA PHE A 174 10.10 -8.27 -14.43
C PHE A 174 11.05 -9.26 -13.74
N GLY A 175 11.14 -9.23 -12.41
CA GLY A 175 11.93 -10.18 -11.63
C GLY A 175 13.45 -10.02 -11.73
N HIS A 176 13.94 -8.93 -12.32
CA HIS A 176 15.38 -8.61 -12.42
C HIS A 176 16.05 -8.53 -11.04
N ARG A 177 15.30 -8.06 -10.03
CA ARG A 177 15.70 -8.00 -8.62
C ARG A 177 14.51 -8.31 -7.73
N GLN A 178 14.65 -9.31 -6.87
CA GLN A 178 13.56 -9.77 -6.01
C GLN A 178 13.42 -8.98 -4.70
N PHE A 179 14.43 -8.20 -4.32
CA PHE A 179 14.38 -7.35 -3.13
C PHE A 179 15.17 -6.06 -3.38
N VAL A 180 14.44 -4.95 -3.43
CA VAL A 180 14.95 -3.59 -3.54
C VAL A 180 14.86 -2.90 -2.17
N ALA A 181 15.97 -2.30 -1.74
CA ALA A 181 15.99 -1.34 -0.63
C ALA A 181 15.94 0.07 -1.19
N LEU A 182 14.90 0.84 -0.91
CA LEU A 182 14.77 2.23 -1.33
C LEU A 182 15.08 3.14 -0.14
N ILE A 183 16.18 3.89 -0.23
CA ILE A 183 16.75 4.66 0.86
C ILE A 183 16.67 6.15 0.55
N GLY A 184 16.00 6.90 1.40
CA GLY A 184 15.92 8.36 1.31
C GLY A 184 16.85 9.07 2.30
N ALA A 185 16.92 10.41 2.20
CA ALA A 185 17.59 11.25 3.21
C ALA A 185 17.02 11.04 4.62
N SER A 186 15.73 10.74 4.72
CA SER A 186 14.98 10.43 5.95
C SER A 186 14.03 9.25 5.72
N GLU A 187 13.45 8.69 6.79
CA GLU A 187 12.44 7.64 6.67
C GLU A 187 11.18 8.18 5.99
N ALA A 188 10.71 9.37 6.36
CA ALA A 188 9.54 10.01 5.76
C ALA A 188 9.68 10.23 4.25
N HIS A 189 10.83 10.75 3.78
CA HIS A 189 11.10 10.90 2.34
C HIS A 189 11.03 9.57 1.60
N ALA A 190 11.50 8.49 2.24
CA ALA A 190 11.46 7.17 1.64
C ALA A 190 10.04 6.56 1.64
N GLU A 191 9.24 6.80 2.68
CA GLU A 191 7.82 6.42 2.74
C GLU A 191 7.02 7.15 1.65
N GLU A 192 7.27 8.45 1.41
CA GLU A 192 6.64 9.22 0.32
C GLU A 192 6.90 8.63 -1.06
N MET A 193 8.16 8.26 -1.37
CA MET A 193 8.49 7.58 -2.63
C MET A 193 7.81 6.21 -2.73
N LEU A 194 7.69 5.46 -1.63
CA LEU A 194 6.97 4.19 -1.64
C LEU A 194 5.49 4.39 -1.91
N ASP A 195 4.88 5.44 -1.36
CA ASP A 195 3.48 5.76 -1.61
C ASP A 195 3.25 6.15 -3.08
N SER A 196 4.17 6.89 -3.72
CA SER A 196 4.16 7.12 -5.17
C SER A 196 4.13 5.81 -5.97
N ILE A 197 5.05 4.89 -5.65
CA ILE A 197 5.12 3.55 -6.26
C ILE A 197 3.83 2.75 -6.03
N LYS A 198 3.22 2.86 -4.85
CA LYS A 198 1.97 2.18 -4.51
C LYS A 198 0.78 2.74 -5.29
N MET A 199 0.73 4.04 -5.52
CA MET A 199 -0.31 4.66 -6.36
C MET A 199 -0.23 4.17 -7.80
N GLU A 200 0.98 4.04 -8.36
CA GLU A 200 1.15 3.46 -9.70
C GLU A 200 0.69 1.99 -9.75
N LEU A 201 1.05 1.17 -8.77
CA LEU A 201 0.62 -0.24 -8.72
C LEU A 201 -0.88 -0.43 -8.50
N ASP A 202 -1.57 0.54 -7.88
CA ASP A 202 -3.01 0.46 -7.60
C ASP A 202 -3.85 1.08 -8.73
N GLY A 203 -3.34 2.10 -9.43
CA GLY A 203 -4.13 2.89 -10.40
C GLY A 203 -3.77 2.72 -11.88
N ASN A 204 -2.64 2.09 -12.21
CA ASN A 204 -2.14 2.07 -13.60
C ASN A 204 -2.75 0.92 -14.42
N GLU A 205 -3.70 1.25 -15.29
CA GLU A 205 -4.38 0.30 -16.18
C GLU A 205 -3.42 -0.39 -17.16
N GLN A 206 -2.37 0.29 -17.64
CA GLN A 206 -1.43 -0.31 -18.57
C GLN A 206 -0.56 -1.38 -17.89
N LEU A 207 -0.19 -1.16 -16.62
CA LEU A 207 0.48 -2.18 -15.82
C LEU A 207 -0.46 -3.38 -15.55
N LEU A 208 -1.75 -3.13 -15.28
CA LEU A 208 -2.73 -4.21 -15.10
C LEU A 208 -2.88 -5.06 -16.36
N ASP A 209 -2.98 -4.41 -17.52
CA ASP A 209 -3.17 -5.05 -18.82
C ASP A 209 -2.06 -6.09 -19.13
N ASP A 210 -0.81 -5.77 -18.79
CA ASP A 210 0.33 -6.59 -19.19
C ASP A 210 0.96 -7.41 -18.06
N LEU A 211 0.78 -6.98 -16.81
CA LEU A 211 1.34 -7.61 -15.61
C LEU A 211 0.23 -7.94 -14.59
N PRO A 212 -0.87 -8.59 -15.01
CA PRO A 212 -2.03 -8.84 -14.15
C PRO A 212 -1.65 -9.65 -12.91
N GLU A 213 -0.68 -10.56 -13.01
CA GLU A 213 -0.22 -11.37 -11.87
C GLU A 213 0.42 -10.56 -10.74
N ALA A 214 0.94 -9.37 -11.03
CA ALA A 214 1.53 -8.48 -10.03
C ALA A 214 0.51 -7.42 -9.55
N VAL A 215 -0.31 -6.91 -10.47
CA VAL A 215 -1.15 -5.71 -10.27
C VAL A 215 -2.57 -6.05 -9.86
N TYR A 216 -3.21 -7.03 -10.50
CA TYR A 216 -4.61 -7.36 -10.23
C TYR A 216 -4.89 -7.68 -8.75
N PRO A 217 -4.05 -8.50 -8.04
CA PRO A 217 -4.30 -8.75 -6.63
C PRO A 217 -4.15 -7.49 -5.76
N ILE A 218 -3.33 -6.51 -6.16
CA ILE A 218 -3.20 -5.24 -5.45
C ILE A 218 -4.52 -4.46 -5.58
N GLN A 219 -5.05 -4.32 -6.80
CA GLN A 219 -6.31 -3.62 -7.05
C GLN A 219 -7.51 -4.28 -6.35
N CYS A 220 -7.51 -5.61 -6.21
CA CYS A 220 -8.52 -6.33 -5.44
C CYS A 220 -8.52 -5.97 -3.94
N LEU A 221 -7.47 -5.32 -3.41
CA LEU A 221 -7.47 -4.79 -2.05
C LEU A 221 -8.43 -3.61 -1.90
N ASP A 222 -8.71 -2.87 -2.98
CA ASP A 222 -9.64 -1.73 -2.99
C ASP A 222 -9.26 -0.69 -1.91
N GLY A 223 -7.95 -0.38 -1.83
CA GLY A 223 -7.37 0.52 -0.81
C GLY A 223 -7.37 -0.01 0.63
N ILE A 224 -7.87 -1.21 0.91
CA ILE A 224 -8.01 -1.74 2.27
C ILE A 224 -6.87 -2.69 2.61
N ALA A 225 -5.78 -2.14 3.16
CA ALA A 225 -4.57 -2.90 3.53
C ALA A 225 -4.84 -4.12 4.44
N ASN A 226 -5.85 -4.07 5.30
CA ASN A 226 -6.23 -5.19 6.18
C ASN A 226 -6.67 -6.45 5.41
N ARG A 227 -7.04 -6.34 4.13
CA ARG A 227 -7.39 -7.48 3.27
C ARG A 227 -6.15 -8.31 2.87
N CYS A 228 -4.95 -7.74 2.92
CA CYS A 228 -3.70 -8.40 2.51
C CYS A 228 -3.51 -9.77 3.17
N ALA A 229 -3.62 -9.84 4.51
CA ALA A 229 -3.46 -11.08 5.25
C ALA A 229 -4.52 -12.13 4.86
N GLY A 230 -5.70 -11.68 4.47
CA GLY A 230 -6.80 -12.53 4.06
C GLY A 230 -6.68 -13.06 2.63
N GLN A 231 -6.06 -12.30 1.73
CA GLN A 231 -6.18 -12.55 0.30
C GLN A 231 -5.70 -13.94 -0.14
N LEU A 232 -6.50 -14.57 -0.98
CA LEU A 232 -6.26 -15.88 -1.58
C LEU A 232 -6.26 -15.76 -3.11
N TYR A 233 -5.51 -16.62 -3.77
CA TYR A 233 -5.59 -16.89 -5.20
C TYR A 233 -5.54 -18.40 -5.39
N GLN A 234 -6.53 -18.98 -6.07
CA GLN A 234 -6.63 -20.43 -6.28
C GLN A 234 -6.47 -21.24 -4.97
N SER A 235 -7.14 -20.80 -3.90
CA SER A 235 -7.05 -21.38 -2.53
C SER A 235 -5.70 -21.25 -1.81
N GLU A 236 -4.66 -20.67 -2.41
CA GLU A 236 -3.40 -20.36 -1.75
C GLU A 236 -3.34 -18.90 -1.28
N ARG A 237 -2.58 -18.60 -0.23
CA ARG A 237 -2.42 -17.21 0.23
C ARG A 237 -1.49 -16.47 -0.72
N THR A 238 -1.86 -15.27 -1.14
CA THR A 238 -0.98 -14.44 -1.96
C THR A 238 0.19 -13.87 -1.13
N HIS A 239 0.08 -13.84 0.19
CA HIS A 239 1.11 -13.28 1.08
C HIS A 239 1.51 -11.82 0.75
N ILE A 240 0.66 -11.10 0.02
CA ILE A 240 0.82 -9.67 -0.25
C ILE A 240 0.96 -8.91 1.07
N SER A 241 1.81 -7.89 1.09
CA SER A 241 1.98 -6.97 2.21
C SER A 241 1.94 -5.55 1.68
N TRP A 242 1.17 -4.67 2.34
CA TRP A 242 0.97 -3.29 1.92
C TRP A 242 1.03 -2.37 3.14
N THR A 243 2.23 -1.88 3.45
CA THR A 243 2.47 -1.02 4.62
C THR A 243 3.09 0.31 4.20
N ALA A 244 3.31 1.21 5.15
CA ALA A 244 4.04 2.46 4.88
C ALA A 244 5.54 2.23 4.59
N ARG A 245 6.11 1.12 5.07
CA ARG A 245 7.57 0.89 5.04
C ARG A 245 8.03 -0.24 4.13
N GLU A 246 7.08 -1.03 3.67
CA GLU A 246 7.32 -2.22 2.90
C GLU A 246 6.10 -2.57 2.07
N ILE A 247 6.36 -2.94 0.82
CA ILE A 247 5.44 -3.74 0.02
C ILE A 247 6.07 -5.09 -0.30
N VAL A 248 5.24 -6.12 -0.29
CA VAL A 248 5.58 -7.44 -0.80
C VAL A 248 4.54 -7.75 -1.87
N LEU A 249 4.99 -7.90 -3.11
CA LEU A 249 4.12 -8.23 -4.22
C LEU A 249 3.46 -9.60 -4.02
N PRO A 250 2.26 -9.82 -4.59
CA PRO A 250 1.56 -11.09 -4.52
C PRO A 250 2.47 -12.28 -4.89
N THR A 251 2.39 -13.35 -4.11
CA THR A 251 3.00 -14.64 -4.41
C THR A 251 2.04 -15.39 -5.33
N ILE A 252 2.32 -15.33 -6.63
CA ILE A 252 1.56 -16.01 -7.69
C ILE A 252 2.50 -16.99 -8.39
N ALA A 253 2.05 -18.22 -8.60
CA ALA A 253 2.82 -19.24 -9.30
C ALA A 253 3.08 -18.82 -10.76
N GLY A 254 4.32 -18.97 -11.23
CA GLY A 254 4.71 -18.58 -12.60
C GLY A 254 4.99 -17.09 -12.81
N SER A 255 4.69 -16.23 -11.84
CA SER A 255 5.00 -14.79 -11.91
C SER A 255 6.49 -14.51 -11.66
N SER A 256 7.11 -13.67 -12.50
CA SER A 256 8.46 -13.13 -12.26
C SER A 256 8.52 -12.20 -11.05
N ALA A 257 7.41 -11.54 -10.74
CA ALA A 257 7.25 -10.59 -9.64
C ALA A 257 6.91 -11.27 -8.30
N SER A 258 6.74 -12.59 -8.30
CA SER A 258 6.19 -13.36 -7.18
C SER A 258 6.97 -13.13 -5.87
N GLY A 259 6.30 -12.52 -4.89
CA GLY A 259 6.90 -12.23 -3.59
C GLY A 259 8.14 -11.31 -3.68
N ALA A 260 8.21 -10.44 -4.68
CA ALA A 260 9.22 -9.38 -4.77
C ALA A 260 8.93 -8.28 -3.74
N ILE A 261 9.98 -7.60 -3.29
CA ILE A 261 9.92 -6.75 -2.10
C ILE A 261 10.53 -5.38 -2.41
N ILE A 262 9.82 -4.31 -2.05
CA ILE A 262 10.43 -3.00 -1.86
C ILE A 262 10.30 -2.66 -0.38
N ARG A 263 11.42 -2.38 0.28
CA ARG A 263 11.45 -1.89 1.66
C ARG A 263 12.16 -0.55 1.71
N VAL A 264 11.60 0.36 2.50
CA VAL A 264 12.15 1.70 2.65
C VAL A 264 12.83 1.93 3.99
N ALA A 265 13.79 2.85 4.00
CA ALA A 265 14.46 3.33 5.20
C ALA A 265 15.10 4.71 4.97
N GLY A 266 15.24 5.52 6.02
CA GLY A 266 16.14 6.67 5.97
C GLY A 266 17.61 6.24 6.05
N ILE A 267 18.52 7.01 5.44
CA ILE A 267 19.96 6.67 5.42
C ILE A 267 20.57 6.51 6.82
N THR A 268 20.13 7.27 7.81
CA THR A 268 20.59 7.14 9.21
C THR A 268 19.74 6.17 10.05
N GLY A 269 18.71 5.57 9.44
CA GLY A 269 17.77 4.66 10.08
C GLY A 269 18.27 3.22 10.18
N ARG A 270 17.34 2.29 10.42
CA ARG A 270 17.64 0.87 10.64
C ARG A 270 17.83 0.11 9.33
N ILE A 271 19.00 0.28 8.70
CA ILE A 271 19.35 -0.39 7.44
C ILE A 271 20.02 -1.75 7.68
N ARG A 272 20.89 -1.83 8.69
CA ARG A 272 21.72 -3.04 8.92
C ARG A 272 20.85 -4.25 9.24
N GLY A 273 21.19 -5.37 8.61
CA GLY A 273 20.51 -6.65 8.84
C GLY A 273 19.18 -6.81 8.11
N MET A 274 18.83 -5.90 7.20
CA MET A 274 17.63 -6.00 6.37
C MET A 274 17.56 -7.38 5.68
N LYS A 275 16.44 -8.06 5.92
CA LYS A 275 16.09 -9.36 5.36
C LYS A 275 14.58 -9.56 5.43
N PHE A 276 14.08 -10.50 4.64
CA PHE A 276 12.69 -10.92 4.66
C PHE A 276 12.63 -12.45 4.64
N LYS A 277 11.68 -13.03 5.37
CA LYS A 277 11.45 -14.47 5.44
C LYS A 277 10.23 -14.79 4.58
N ARG A 278 10.44 -15.51 3.48
CA ARG A 278 9.38 -15.89 2.56
C ARG A 278 8.54 -17.05 3.10
N PRO A 279 7.31 -17.24 2.58
CA PRO A 279 6.44 -18.37 2.95
C PRO A 279 7.06 -19.74 2.72
N ASP A 280 7.91 -19.87 1.69
CA ASP A 280 8.70 -21.08 1.38
C ASP A 280 9.84 -21.36 2.37
N GLY A 281 10.02 -20.50 3.38
CA GLY A 281 11.09 -20.61 4.37
C GLY A 281 12.41 -20.01 3.93
N GLN A 282 12.56 -19.48 2.72
CA GLN A 282 13.80 -18.83 2.29
C GLN A 282 13.96 -17.46 2.94
N THR A 283 15.20 -17.12 3.29
CA THR A 283 15.55 -15.77 3.74
C THR A 283 16.16 -15.01 2.58
N VAL A 284 15.48 -13.95 2.14
CA VAL A 284 15.95 -13.08 1.07
C VAL A 284 16.51 -11.78 1.63
N ARG A 285 17.49 -11.22 0.93
CA ARG A 285 18.19 -9.98 1.27
C ARG A 285 18.16 -9.04 0.07
N PRO A 286 18.29 -7.71 0.28
CA PRO A 286 18.34 -6.76 -0.81
C PRO A 286 19.43 -7.11 -1.82
N SER A 287 19.05 -7.17 -3.10
CA SER A 287 19.98 -7.33 -4.23
C SER A 287 20.22 -6.01 -4.99
N LEU A 288 19.32 -5.05 -4.81
CA LEU A 288 19.42 -3.69 -5.34
C LEU A 288 19.15 -2.69 -4.22
N VAL A 289 19.90 -1.59 -4.23
CA VAL A 289 19.63 -0.42 -3.40
C VAL A 289 19.47 0.80 -4.29
N VAL A 290 18.40 1.55 -4.07
CA VAL A 290 18.14 2.83 -4.74
C VAL A 290 18.22 3.92 -3.67
N LEU A 291 19.16 4.84 -3.82
CA LEU A 291 19.45 5.92 -2.86
C LEU A 291 19.06 7.26 -3.48
N ASP A 292 17.82 7.69 -3.27
CA ASP A 292 17.36 8.97 -3.81
C ASP A 292 17.72 10.11 -2.86
N ASP A 293 18.50 11.08 -3.38
CA ASP A 293 18.97 12.27 -2.68
C ASP A 293 19.33 11.98 -1.20
N PRO A 294 20.36 11.14 -0.91
CA PRO A 294 20.64 10.62 0.43
C PRO A 294 21.16 11.65 1.46
N GLN A 295 21.03 12.94 1.18
CA GLN A 295 21.45 14.05 2.02
C GLN A 295 20.41 15.18 2.03
N THR A 296 20.28 15.85 3.16
CA THR A 296 19.52 17.10 3.31
C THR A 296 20.45 18.31 3.23
N ASP A 297 19.88 19.51 3.04
CA ASP A 297 20.62 20.78 3.11
C ASP A 297 21.40 20.95 4.43
N GLU A 298 20.83 20.52 5.55
CA GLU A 298 21.50 20.54 6.85
C GLU A 298 22.73 19.63 6.85
N SER A 299 22.56 18.39 6.38
CA SER A 299 23.65 17.42 6.37
C SER A 299 24.77 17.76 5.39
N ALA A 300 24.43 18.35 4.24
CA ALA A 300 25.41 18.79 3.25
C ALA A 300 26.25 19.98 3.75
N ARG A 301 25.77 20.71 4.76
CA ARG A 301 26.55 21.78 5.42
C ARG A 301 27.53 21.26 6.45
N SER A 302 27.37 20.02 6.92
CA SER A 302 28.13 19.48 8.04
C SER A 302 29.11 18.40 7.56
N PRO A 303 30.43 18.68 7.59
CA PRO A 303 31.45 17.72 7.17
C PRO A 303 31.40 16.40 7.93
N SER A 304 31.10 16.45 9.24
CA SER A 304 30.97 15.24 10.07
C SER A 304 29.75 14.41 9.69
N GLN A 305 28.62 15.06 9.39
CA GLN A 305 27.43 14.37 8.91
C GLN A 305 27.61 13.79 7.50
N CYS A 306 28.37 14.45 6.63
CA CYS A 306 28.75 13.91 5.32
C CYS A 306 29.61 12.65 5.47
N ALA A 307 30.67 12.73 6.29
CA ALA A 307 31.54 11.59 6.57
C ALA A 307 30.80 10.41 7.21
N GLN A 308 29.85 10.68 8.12
CA GLN A 308 29.00 9.65 8.71
C GLN A 308 28.14 8.95 7.65
N ARG A 309 27.50 9.70 6.74
CA ARG A 309 26.68 9.13 5.66
C ARG A 309 27.51 8.33 4.68
N GLU A 310 28.71 8.79 4.32
CA GLU A 310 29.66 8.02 3.50
C GLU A 310 30.03 6.69 4.15
N SER A 311 30.30 6.69 5.46
CA SER A 311 30.61 5.47 6.23
C SER A 311 29.42 4.51 6.27
N ILE A 312 28.20 5.04 6.43
CA ILE A 312 26.97 4.23 6.37
C ILE A 312 26.81 3.61 4.98
N LEU A 313 27.05 4.37 3.91
CA LEU A 313 27.00 3.88 2.54
C LEU A 313 28.01 2.75 2.33
N ALA A 314 29.28 3.00 2.63
CA ALA A 314 30.35 2.03 2.43
C ALA A 314 30.18 0.75 3.28
N GLY A 315 29.64 0.86 4.49
CA GLY A 315 29.49 -0.27 5.41
C GLY A 315 28.11 -0.91 5.41
N ALA A 316 27.08 -0.15 5.80
CA ALA A 316 25.74 -0.68 6.01
C ALA A 316 25.02 -0.98 4.69
N VAL A 317 25.05 -0.04 3.73
CA VAL A 317 24.34 -0.16 2.45
C VAL A 317 24.99 -1.22 1.57
N LEU A 318 26.31 -1.15 1.37
CA LEU A 318 27.02 -2.15 0.56
C LEU A 318 26.99 -3.57 1.15
N GLY A 319 26.79 -3.69 2.47
CA GLY A 319 26.67 -4.97 3.17
C GLY A 319 25.28 -5.62 3.15
N LEU A 320 24.26 -4.97 2.57
CA LEU A 320 22.87 -5.42 2.63
C LEU A 320 22.62 -6.79 1.96
N ALA A 321 23.32 -7.09 0.87
CA ALA A 321 23.18 -8.36 0.14
C ALA A 321 23.63 -9.59 0.97
N GLY A 322 24.36 -9.35 2.06
CA GLY A 322 24.89 -10.39 2.94
C GLY A 322 26.22 -10.98 2.47
N PRO A 323 26.76 -11.95 3.22
CA PRO A 323 28.08 -12.51 2.95
C PRO A 323 28.18 -13.14 1.56
N GLY A 324 29.31 -12.91 0.89
CA GLY A 324 29.63 -13.52 -0.41
C GLY A 324 28.83 -12.97 -1.61
N LYS A 325 27.96 -11.97 -1.41
CA LYS A 325 27.19 -11.34 -2.49
C LYS A 325 27.49 -9.85 -2.55
N LYS A 326 27.63 -9.33 -3.78
CA LYS A 326 27.71 -7.88 -4.02
C LYS A 326 26.31 -7.35 -4.25
N ILE A 327 26.02 -6.19 -3.67
CA ILE A 327 24.78 -5.46 -3.94
C ILE A 327 24.94 -4.60 -5.20
N SER A 328 23.85 -4.43 -5.95
CA SER A 328 23.75 -3.41 -6.99
C SER A 328 23.20 -2.10 -6.40
N GLY A 329 23.64 -0.95 -6.87
CA GLY A 329 23.32 0.35 -6.28
C GLY A 329 23.14 1.44 -7.31
N ILE A 330 22.05 2.19 -7.19
CA ILE A 330 21.76 3.38 -7.99
C ILE A 330 21.57 4.54 -7.01
N MET A 331 22.30 5.63 -7.21
CA MET A 331 22.24 6.81 -6.35
C MET A 331 22.04 8.07 -7.18
N PRO A 332 20.79 8.38 -7.59
CA PRO A 332 20.47 9.71 -8.10
C PRO A 332 20.62 10.72 -6.95
N CYS A 333 21.40 11.78 -7.18
CA CYS A 333 21.69 12.75 -6.14
C CYS A 333 21.80 14.17 -6.69
N THR A 334 21.64 15.13 -5.79
CA THR A 334 21.87 16.55 -6.05
C THR A 334 23.06 17.00 -5.23
N VAL A 335 24.09 17.54 -5.89
CA VAL A 335 25.17 18.25 -5.20
C VAL A 335 24.60 19.56 -4.68
N ILE A 336 24.60 19.73 -3.37
CA ILE A 336 24.09 20.92 -2.69
C ILE A 336 25.25 21.90 -2.48
N ARG A 337 26.43 21.38 -2.12
CA ARG A 337 27.64 22.18 -1.86
C ARG A 337 28.90 21.45 -2.31
N PRO A 338 29.96 22.19 -2.65
CA PRO A 338 31.29 21.59 -2.80
C PRO A 338 31.68 20.80 -1.55
N GLU A 339 32.26 19.62 -1.76
CA GLU A 339 32.72 18.68 -0.72
C GLU A 339 31.63 18.10 0.21
N ASP A 340 30.35 18.21 -0.18
CA ASP A 340 29.29 17.42 0.45
C ASP A 340 29.39 15.92 0.09
N MET A 341 28.54 15.10 0.71
CA MET A 341 28.57 13.64 0.53
C MET A 341 28.30 13.24 -0.93
N ALA A 342 27.35 13.88 -1.61
CA ALA A 342 27.09 13.62 -3.03
C ALA A 342 28.30 14.00 -3.90
N ASP A 343 28.88 15.18 -3.68
CA ASP A 343 30.05 15.69 -4.40
C ASP A 343 31.23 14.72 -4.29
N ARG A 344 31.46 14.19 -3.08
CA ARG A 344 32.52 13.23 -2.77
C ARG A 344 32.26 11.87 -3.41
N ILE A 345 31.06 11.29 -3.28
CA ILE A 345 30.73 9.99 -3.90
C ILE A 345 30.82 10.05 -5.43
N LEU A 346 30.47 11.20 -6.03
CA LEU A 346 30.59 11.39 -7.48
C LEU A 346 32.04 11.53 -7.96
N ASN A 347 32.99 11.79 -7.07
CA ASN A 347 34.40 11.92 -7.41
C ASN A 347 35.00 10.52 -7.66
N ARG A 348 35.47 10.29 -8.88
CA ARG A 348 36.00 8.99 -9.32
C ARG A 348 37.35 8.62 -8.69
N ASP A 349 38.10 9.59 -8.17
CA ASP A 349 39.35 9.34 -7.45
C ASP A 349 39.06 8.92 -6.01
N LYS A 350 38.05 9.52 -5.37
CA LYS A 350 37.64 9.21 -3.99
C LYS A 350 36.81 7.92 -3.91
N HIS A 351 35.86 7.74 -4.84
CA HIS A 351 34.90 6.63 -4.84
C HIS A 351 34.73 6.01 -6.25
N PRO A 352 35.80 5.41 -6.82
CA PRO A 352 35.76 4.84 -8.18
C PRO A 352 34.67 3.78 -8.37
N GLN A 353 34.34 3.03 -7.32
CA GLN A 353 33.33 1.97 -7.36
C GLN A 353 31.94 2.49 -7.72
N TRP A 354 31.61 3.75 -7.37
CA TRP A 354 30.32 4.39 -7.64
C TRP A 354 30.21 4.98 -9.04
N GLN A 355 31.29 4.94 -9.84
CA GLN A 355 31.29 5.34 -11.25
C GLN A 355 30.58 6.68 -11.52
N GLY A 356 30.84 7.68 -10.66
CA GLY A 356 30.10 8.93 -10.62
C GLY A 356 29.96 9.62 -11.98
N GLN A 357 28.76 10.14 -12.27
CA GLN A 357 28.46 10.93 -13.45
C GLN A 357 27.75 12.22 -13.06
N ARG A 358 28.09 13.31 -13.76
CA ARG A 358 27.49 14.62 -13.58
C ARG A 358 26.95 15.12 -14.90
N THR A 359 25.73 15.60 -14.88
CA THR A 359 25.12 16.33 -15.99
C THR A 359 24.98 17.81 -15.63
N LYS A 360 24.82 18.66 -16.64
CA LYS A 360 24.69 20.12 -16.46
C LYS A 360 23.30 20.54 -16.92
N MET A 361 22.82 21.70 -16.48
CA MET A 361 21.63 22.31 -17.05
C MET A 361 21.95 23.02 -18.38
N VAL A 362 23.10 23.69 -18.40
CA VAL A 362 23.65 24.40 -19.55
C VAL A 362 25.09 23.93 -19.74
N TYR A 363 25.39 23.36 -20.91
CA TYR A 363 26.73 22.94 -21.30
C TYR A 363 27.55 24.09 -21.87
N ALA A 364 26.90 25.01 -22.61
CA ALA A 364 27.49 26.26 -23.09
C ALA A 364 26.46 27.39 -22.95
N PHE A 365 26.87 28.51 -22.35
CA PHE A 365 26.05 29.72 -22.30
C PHE A 365 26.07 30.43 -23.65
N PRO A 366 25.01 31.18 -24.01
CA PRO A 366 24.96 31.93 -25.25
C PRO A 366 26.06 32.99 -25.33
N THR A 367 26.48 33.31 -26.55
CA THR A 367 27.59 34.24 -26.81
C THR A 367 27.18 35.71 -26.71
N ASN A 368 25.90 36.01 -26.93
CA ASN A 368 25.40 37.38 -26.99
C ASN A 368 24.99 37.94 -25.62
N GLU A 369 25.97 38.15 -24.74
CA GLU A 369 25.75 38.64 -23.38
C GLU A 369 25.04 40.01 -23.32
N LYS A 370 25.21 40.86 -24.35
CA LYS A 370 24.60 42.20 -24.39
C LYS A 370 23.07 42.13 -24.44
N LEU A 371 22.52 41.28 -25.29
CA LEU A 371 21.07 41.09 -25.35
C LEU A 371 20.53 40.46 -24.06
N TRP A 372 21.27 39.53 -23.46
CA TRP A 372 20.89 38.96 -22.16
C TRP A 372 20.92 39.98 -21.01
N GLN A 373 21.89 40.90 -20.99
CA GLN A 373 21.93 42.01 -20.04
C GLN A 373 20.74 42.96 -20.24
N GLN A 374 20.40 43.27 -21.49
CA GLN A 374 19.23 44.09 -21.82
C GLN A 374 17.92 43.40 -21.38
N TYR A 375 17.75 42.11 -21.68
CA TYR A 375 16.62 41.31 -21.19
C TYR A 375 16.52 41.34 -19.66
N ALA A 376 17.63 41.17 -18.95
CA ALA A 376 17.67 41.19 -17.49
C ALA A 376 17.23 42.56 -16.93
N GLN A 377 17.64 43.66 -17.58
CA GLN A 377 17.22 45.01 -17.22
C GLN A 377 15.72 45.22 -17.43
N ILE A 378 15.20 44.87 -18.62
CA ILE A 378 13.76 44.96 -18.93
C ILE A 378 12.97 44.17 -17.89
N ARG A 379 13.34 42.91 -17.66
CA ARG A 379 12.68 42.04 -16.66
C ARG A 379 12.68 42.65 -15.27
N ALA A 380 13.80 43.21 -14.82
CA ALA A 380 13.90 43.84 -13.50
C ALA A 380 13.09 45.14 -13.39
N ASP A 381 12.97 45.91 -14.48
CA ASP A 381 12.15 47.12 -14.53
C ASP A 381 10.66 46.79 -14.54
N SER A 382 10.21 45.85 -15.38
CA SER A 382 8.80 45.44 -15.45
C SER A 382 8.31 44.85 -14.12
N LEU A 383 9.15 44.04 -13.45
CA LEU A 383 8.84 43.51 -12.11
C LEU A 383 8.74 44.61 -11.05
N ARG A 384 9.62 45.62 -11.09
CA ARG A 384 9.55 46.79 -10.18
C ARG A 384 8.31 47.65 -10.41
N GLN A 385 7.76 47.62 -11.62
CA GLN A 385 6.55 48.34 -12.00
C GLN A 385 5.28 47.49 -11.85
N GLU A 386 5.37 46.28 -11.27
CA GLU A 386 4.25 45.34 -11.11
C GLU A 386 3.55 44.95 -12.43
N LYS A 387 4.26 45.05 -13.57
CA LYS A 387 3.75 44.67 -14.90
C LYS A 387 3.99 43.21 -15.26
N GLY A 388 4.60 42.43 -14.36
CA GLY A 388 5.01 41.05 -14.64
C GLY A 388 6.24 40.99 -15.54
N ILE A 389 6.32 39.97 -16.41
CA ILE A 389 7.48 39.69 -17.27
C ILE A 389 7.22 39.79 -18.78
N THR A 390 6.01 40.17 -19.20
CA THR A 390 5.57 40.16 -20.60
C THR A 390 6.52 40.95 -21.51
N GLU A 391 6.91 42.17 -21.11
CA GLU A 391 7.82 43.02 -21.88
C GLU A 391 9.19 42.35 -22.11
N ALA A 392 9.70 41.58 -21.13
CA ALA A 392 10.94 40.84 -21.27
C ALA A 392 10.78 39.62 -22.17
N THR A 393 9.66 38.89 -22.04
CA THR A 393 9.32 37.76 -22.92
C THR A 393 9.23 38.21 -24.37
N ASP A 394 8.51 39.30 -24.66
CA ASP A 394 8.38 39.85 -26.01
C ASP A 394 9.76 40.24 -26.59
N PHE A 395 10.64 40.83 -25.76
CA PHE A 395 12.00 41.14 -26.16
C PHE A 395 12.81 39.88 -26.50
N TYR A 396 12.68 38.81 -25.71
CA TYR A 396 13.35 37.53 -26.00
C TYR A 396 12.81 36.89 -27.28
N GLU A 397 11.49 36.83 -27.47
CA GLU A 397 10.87 36.26 -28.67
C GLU A 397 11.32 36.98 -29.95
N GLN A 398 11.43 38.30 -29.91
CA GLN A 398 11.91 39.11 -31.05
C GLN A 398 13.39 38.92 -31.36
N ASN A 399 14.20 38.49 -30.38
CA ASN A 399 15.66 38.37 -30.51
C ASN A 399 16.16 36.94 -30.33
N ARG A 400 15.27 35.95 -30.34
CA ARG A 400 15.55 34.59 -29.88
C ARG A 400 16.78 33.97 -30.55
N ASP A 401 16.85 34.02 -31.88
CA ASP A 401 17.97 33.43 -32.63
C ASP A 401 19.32 34.03 -32.22
N LEU A 402 19.37 35.34 -31.98
CA LEU A 402 20.58 36.06 -31.54
C LEU A 402 20.88 35.85 -30.06
N MET A 403 19.85 35.65 -29.24
CA MET A 403 20.00 35.40 -27.80
C MET A 403 20.39 33.94 -27.51
N ASP A 404 19.93 32.99 -28.31
CA ASP A 404 20.23 31.57 -28.16
C ASP A 404 21.55 31.16 -28.86
N GLU A 405 22.15 32.07 -29.63
CA GLU A 405 23.38 31.81 -30.40
C GLU A 405 24.51 31.25 -29.52
N GLY A 406 25.03 30.08 -29.91
CA GLY A 406 26.11 29.38 -29.21
C GLY A 406 25.71 28.69 -27.91
N SER A 407 24.44 28.80 -27.49
CA SER A 407 23.96 28.08 -26.32
C SER A 407 23.83 26.58 -26.59
N VAL A 408 24.17 25.78 -25.58
CA VAL A 408 23.96 24.32 -25.59
C VAL A 408 23.31 23.95 -24.27
N VAL A 409 22.00 23.74 -24.29
CA VAL A 409 21.21 23.31 -23.13
C VAL A 409 21.12 21.78 -23.08
N ALA A 410 21.02 21.23 -21.87
CA ALA A 410 21.02 19.78 -21.70
C ALA A 410 19.69 19.10 -22.06
N TRP A 411 18.57 19.82 -21.92
CA TRP A 411 17.24 19.28 -22.18
C TRP A 411 16.36 20.34 -22.85
N PRO A 412 16.36 20.40 -24.20
CA PRO A 412 15.65 21.44 -24.96
C PRO A 412 14.13 21.48 -24.72
N GLU A 413 13.52 20.34 -24.41
CA GLU A 413 12.09 20.19 -24.16
C GLU A 413 11.66 20.75 -22.81
N ARG A 414 12.62 21.10 -21.94
CA ARG A 414 12.37 21.59 -20.58
C ARG A 414 12.23 23.11 -20.56
N TYR A 415 11.11 23.61 -21.08
CA TYR A 415 10.68 25.00 -20.94
C TYR A 415 9.25 25.06 -20.37
N ASN A 416 8.88 26.21 -19.80
CA ASN A 416 7.54 26.46 -19.24
C ASN A 416 6.59 27.00 -20.31
#